data_AF-C6XGV9-F1
#
_entry.id   AF-C6XGV9-F1
#
_cell.length_a   1.000
_cell.length_b   1.000
_cell.length_c   1.000
_cell.angle_alpha   90.00
_cell.angle_beta   90.00
_cell.angle_gamma   90.00
#
_symmetry.space_group_name_H-M   'P 1'
#
loop_
_entity.id
_entity.type
_entity.pdbx_description
1 polymer ?
#
loop_
_entity_poly.entity_id
_entity_poly.type
_entity_poly.pdbx_seq_one_letter_code
_entity_poly.pdbx_strand_id
1 'polypeptide(L)' 'MEINQACAMATRKKNRDWQRIASIPVSILKDSHLLQAHTEGDDVWVNKWLNNRDNASWRTSEGYV' A
#
# COMPACT_ATOMS: atom_id res chain seq x y z
N MET A 1 -12.90 3.89 -13.82
CA MET A 1 -12.09 3.70 -12.62
C MET A 1 -11.01 2.70 -12.97
N GLU A 2 -9.75 3.11 -12.87
CA GLU A 2 -8.62 2.20 -13.06
C GLU A 2 -8.65 1.19 -11.91
N ILE A 3 -8.69 -0.10 -12.23
CA ILE A 3 -8.90 -1.16 -11.23
C ILE A 3 -7.66 -1.24 -10.34
N ASN A 4 -7.86 -1.22 -9.01
CA ASN A 4 -6.79 -1.47 -8.06
C ASN A 4 -6.38 -2.97 -8.13
N GLN A 5 -5.36 -3.24 -8.93
CA GLN A 5 -4.87 -4.60 -9.18
C GLN A 5 -4.38 -5.28 -7.90
N ALA A 6 -3.74 -4.55 -6.98
CA ALA A 6 -3.26 -5.10 -5.72
C ALA A 6 -4.43 -5.54 -4.83
N CYS A 7 -5.49 -4.75 -4.73
CA CYS A 7 -6.73 -5.11 -4.02
C CYS A 7 -7.42 -6.33 -4.63
N ALA A 8 -7.54 -6.38 -5.96
CA ALA A 8 -8.12 -7.52 -6.67
C ALA A 8 -7.39 -8.84 -6.38
N MET A 9 -6.05 -8.80 -6.30
CA MET A 9 -5.24 -9.96 -5.94
C MET A 9 -5.36 -10.33 -4.45
N ALA A 10 -5.43 -9.34 -3.57
CA ALA A 10 -5.49 -9.56 -2.12
C ALA A 10 -6.85 -10.10 -1.63
N THR A 11 -7.94 -9.76 -2.33
CA THR A 11 -9.31 -10.18 -1.97
C THR A 11 -9.45 -11.71 -1.91
N ARG A 12 -8.60 -12.46 -2.63
CA ARG A 12 -8.57 -13.93 -2.63
C ARG A 12 -7.85 -14.57 -1.43
N LYS A 13 -7.17 -13.79 -0.58
CA LYS A 13 -6.30 -14.27 0.52
C LYS A 13 -6.53 -13.51 1.83
N LYS A 14 -7.77 -13.16 2.17
CA LYS A 14 -8.09 -12.59 3.49
C LYS A 14 -7.96 -13.67 4.57
N ASN A 15 -6.77 -13.83 5.12
CA ASN A 15 -6.55 -14.57 6.36
C ASN A 15 -6.86 -13.63 7.54
N ARG A 16 -7.75 -14.08 8.42
CA ARG A 16 -8.49 -13.26 9.40
C ARG A 16 -7.64 -12.41 10.35
N ASP A 17 -6.37 -12.79 10.56
CA ASP A 17 -5.48 -12.15 11.53
C ASP A 17 -4.36 -11.29 10.89
N TRP A 18 -4.08 -11.46 9.60
CA TRP A 18 -3.01 -10.71 8.91
C TRP A 18 -3.52 -10.21 7.56
N GLN A 19 -3.88 -8.93 7.51
CA GLN A 19 -4.26 -8.28 6.27
C GLN A 19 -3.01 -7.63 5.65
N ARG A 20 -2.64 -8.07 4.45
CA ARG A 20 -1.68 -7.32 3.63
C ARG A 20 -2.23 -5.91 3.42
N ILE A 21 -1.39 -4.89 3.57
CA ILE A 21 -1.78 -3.47 3.43
C ILE A 21 -1.42 -2.93 2.04
N ALA A 22 -0.28 -3.36 1.49
CA ALA A 22 0.16 -2.97 0.15
C ALA A 22 1.09 -4.01 -0.49
N SER A 23 1.27 -3.91 -1.80
CA SER A 23 2.26 -4.64 -2.59
C SER A 23 2.97 -3.67 -3.52
N ILE A 24 4.18 -3.23 -3.13
CA ILE A 24 4.88 -2.13 -3.79
C ILE A 24 6.14 -2.66 -4.48
N PRO A 25 6.39 -2.31 -5.75
CA PRO A 25 7.63 -2.66 -6.43
C PRO A 25 8.86 -2.08 -5.73
N VAL A 26 9.97 -2.83 -5.73
CA VAL A 26 11.22 -2.40 -5.08
C VAL A 26 11.79 -1.12 -5.69
N SER A 27 11.58 -0.88 -7.00
CA SER A 27 11.96 0.39 -7.63
C SER A 27 11.25 1.57 -6.98
N ILE A 28 9.92 1.53 -6.90
CA ILE A 28 9.11 2.57 -6.25
C ILE A 28 9.48 2.74 -4.77
N LEU A 29 9.74 1.63 -4.06
CA LEU A 29 10.19 1.69 -2.67
C LEU A 29 11.51 2.46 -2.50
N LYS A 30 12.46 2.29 -3.43
CA LYS A 30 13.77 2.95 -3.41
C LYS A 30 13.71 4.40 -3.90
N ASP A 31 12.86 4.66 -4.90
CA ASP A 31 12.70 5.98 -5.50
C ASP A 31 11.80 6.91 -4.66
N SER A 32 11.22 6.38 -3.57
CA SER A 32 10.39 7.13 -2.63
C SER A 32 10.97 7.11 -1.22
N HIS A 33 10.47 8.00 -0.36
CA HIS A 33 10.81 8.02 1.08
C HIS A 33 10.12 6.92 1.89
N LEU A 34 9.43 5.98 1.23
CA LEU A 34 8.62 4.98 1.91
C LEU A 34 9.45 4.02 2.77
N LEU A 35 10.66 3.63 2.31
CA LEU A 35 11.55 2.77 3.10
C LEU A 35 12.02 3.48 4.38
N GLN A 36 12.34 4.77 4.28
CA GLN A 36 12.76 5.58 5.42
C GLN A 36 11.60 5.75 6.41
N ALA A 37 10.45 6.22 5.94
CA ALA A 37 9.25 6.42 6.76
C ALA A 37 8.83 5.13 7.48
N HIS A 38 8.90 3.98 6.79
CA HIS A 38 8.63 2.68 7.40
C HIS A 38 9.65 2.32 8.49
N THR A 39 10.93 2.56 8.23
CA THR A 39 12.02 2.26 9.18
C THR A 39 11.94 3.14 10.43
N GLU A 40 11.53 4.39 10.27
CA GLU A 40 11.37 5.38 11.34
C GLU A 40 10.03 5.23 12.10
N GLY A 41 9.10 4.41 11.58
CA GLY A 41 7.76 4.25 12.15
C GLY A 41 6.85 5.45 11.94
N ASP A 42 7.09 6.27 10.91
CA ASP A 42 6.21 7.38 10.52
C ASP A 42 4.98 6.84 9.77
N ASP A 43 4.08 6.22 10.52
CA ASP A 43 2.85 5.63 10.00
C ASP A 43 1.93 6.68 9.36
N VAL A 44 1.99 7.94 9.80
CA VAL A 44 1.20 9.05 9.24
C VAL A 44 1.65 9.34 7.81
N TRP A 45 2.95 9.43 7.58
CA TRP A 45 3.49 9.62 6.24
C TRP A 45 3.18 8.44 5.33
N VAL A 46 3.37 7.20 5.82
CA VAL A 46 3.09 5.98 5.05
C VAL A 46 1.60 5.90 4.66
N ASN A 47 0.70 6.20 5.60
CA ASN A 47 -0.74 6.24 5.35
C ASN A 47 -1.08 7.28 4.27
N LYS A 48 -0.57 8.50 4.41
CA LYS A 48 -0.80 9.58 3.44
C LYS A 48 -0.25 9.23 2.06
N TRP A 49 0.91 8.58 2.00
CA TRP A 49 1.52 8.16 0.74
C TRP A 49 0.66 7.12 0.03
N LEU A 50 0.20 6.08 0.75
CA LEU A 50 -0.63 4.99 0.19
C LEU A 50 -2.01 5.47 -0.27
N ASN A 51 -2.55 6.50 0.40
CA ASN A 51 -3.87 7.05 0.10
C ASN A 51 -3.81 8.21 -0.92
N ASN A 52 -2.61 8.58 -1.40
CA ASN A 52 -2.49 9.49 -2.54
C ASN A 52 -2.95 8.80 -3.83
N ARG A 53 -3.59 9.55 -4.73
CA ARG A 53 -4.18 9.04 -5.98
C ARG A 53 -3.20 8.23 -6.83
N ASP A 54 -1.95 8.68 -6.93
CA ASP A 54 -0.92 8.04 -7.76
C ASP A 54 -0.41 6.72 -7.18
N ASN A 55 -0.58 6.52 -5.88
CA ASN A 55 -0.06 5.36 -5.13
C ASN A 55 -1.18 4.41 -4.68
N ALA A 56 -2.44 4.84 -4.81
CA ALA A 56 -3.61 4.08 -4.40
C ALA A 56 -3.79 2.76 -5.17
N SER A 57 -3.05 2.55 -6.26
CA SER A 57 -2.99 1.29 -7.01
C SER A 57 -2.21 0.18 -6.30
N TRP A 58 -1.36 0.53 -5.33
CA TRP A 58 -0.50 -0.44 -4.62
C TRP A 58 -1.12 -1.02 -3.36
N ARG A 59 -2.12 -0.34 -2.79
CA ARG A 59 -2.80 -0.77 -1.57
C ARG A 59 -3.71 -1.96 -1.86
N THR A 60 -3.91 -2.81 -0.88
CA THR A 60 -4.70 -4.04 -1.01
C THR A 60 -6.13 -3.89 -0.46
N SER A 61 -6.59 -2.64 -0.33
CA SER A 61 -7.95 -2.23 0.06
C SER A 61 -8.59 -1.42 -1.09
N GLU A 62 -9.93 -1.31 -1.11
CA GLU A 62 -10.66 -0.40 -2.02
C GLU A 62 -10.89 0.99 -1.40
N GLY A 63 -10.78 1.15 -0.08
CA GLY A 63 -11.06 2.41 0.64
C GLY A 63 -9.81 3.20 1.07
N TYR A 64 -9.56 3.28 2.37
CA TYR A 64 -8.29 3.73 2.93
C TYR A 64 -7.62 2.53 3.60
N VAL A 65 -6.32 2.65 3.80
CA VAL A 65 -5.54 1.79 4.70
C VAL A 65 -5.23 2.51 5.99
#